data_AF-A0A5C7EZM9-F1
#
_entry.id   AF-A0A5C7EZM9-F1
#
_cell.length_a   1.000
_cell.length_b   1.000
_cell.length_c   1.000
_cell.angle_alpha   90.00
_cell.angle_beta   90.00
_cell.angle_gamma   90.00
#
_symmetry.space_group_name_H-M   'P 1'
#
loop_
_entity.id
_entity.type
_entity.pdbx_description
1 polymer ?
#
loop_
_entity_poly.entity_id
_entity_poly.type
_entity_poly.pdbx_seq_one_letter_code
_entity_poly.pdbx_strand_id
1 'polypeptide(L)'
;MKKQQKLLLIAAALLLSLVFITPVSADHHIAFENDSFRIHNVESDGQMIDIFGEARVFEGTVAYVVTEEGEEIDEGFTTATAGGPEWGEFHLSIEVVDTGEEMRELTVTVFEESADDGSRVDAIDIPITLGETPDFGDDLPATASGYPALLFIGLLTAAAGMLFIPRKKPAV
;
A
#
# COMPACT_ATOMS: atom_id res chain seq x y z
N MET A 1 -19.29 -34.56 35.88
CA MET A 1 -18.30 -33.47 35.71
C MET A 1 -17.78 -33.26 34.26
N LYS A 2 -18.07 -34.12 33.27
CA LYS A 2 -17.47 -34.00 31.91
C LYS A 2 -18.22 -33.12 30.89
N LYS A 3 -19.53 -32.86 31.05
CA LYS A 3 -20.35 -32.18 30.03
C LYS A 3 -20.29 -30.65 30.13
N GLN A 4 -20.29 -30.12 31.36
CA GLN A 4 -20.19 -28.69 31.64
C GLN A 4 -18.81 -28.12 31.29
N GLN A 5 -17.72 -28.85 31.56
CA GLN A 5 -16.37 -28.45 31.17
C GLN A 5 -16.17 -28.41 29.64
N LYS A 6 -16.77 -29.36 28.89
CA LYS A 6 -16.74 -29.34 27.42
C LYS A 6 -17.53 -28.17 26.83
N LEU A 7 -18.67 -27.83 27.43
CA LEU A 7 -19.47 -26.68 27.00
C LEU A 7 -18.77 -25.34 27.29
N LEU A 8 -18.09 -25.24 28.45
CA LEU A 8 -17.29 -24.07 28.81
C LEU A 8 -16.06 -23.90 27.90
N LEU A 9 -15.41 -25.01 27.49
CA LEU A 9 -14.30 -25.01 26.55
C LEU A 9 -14.72 -24.60 25.12
N ILE A 10 -15.90 -25.04 24.67
CA ILE A 10 -16.43 -24.66 23.35
C ILE A 10 -16.85 -23.18 23.35
N ALA A 11 -17.48 -22.69 24.42
CA ALA A 11 -17.83 -21.28 24.57
C ALA A 11 -16.58 -20.38 24.66
N ALA A 12 -15.52 -20.82 25.35
CA ALA A 12 -14.24 -20.11 25.40
C ALA A 12 -13.53 -20.09 24.04
N ALA A 13 -13.62 -21.17 23.24
CA ALA A 13 -13.04 -21.22 21.90
C ALA A 13 -13.78 -20.30 20.90
N LEU A 14 -15.10 -20.16 21.03
CA LEU A 14 -15.93 -19.27 20.19
C LEU A 14 -15.76 -17.78 20.56
N LEU A 15 -15.46 -17.47 21.83
CA LEU A 15 -15.18 -16.10 22.25
C LEU A 15 -13.77 -15.63 21.83
N LEU A 16 -12.83 -16.57 21.63
CA LEU A 16 -11.46 -16.26 21.21
C LEU A 16 -11.33 -16.03 19.69
N SER A 17 -12.28 -16.49 18.89
CA SER A 17 -12.31 -16.24 17.44
C SER A 17 -12.88 -14.88 17.04
N LEU A 18 -13.38 -14.08 17.99
CA LEU A 18 -14.04 -12.79 17.70
C LEU A 18 -13.12 -11.57 17.89
N VAL A 19 -11.80 -11.77 18.05
CA VAL A 19 -10.81 -10.69 18.33
C VAL A 19 -10.03 -10.25 17.09
N PHE A 20 -10.27 -10.83 15.90
CA PHE A 20 -9.55 -10.49 14.67
C PHE A 20 -10.46 -9.97 13.55
N ILE A 21 -11.43 -9.13 13.89
CA ILE A 21 -12.11 -8.27 12.90
C ILE A 21 -12.15 -6.84 13.45
N THR A 22 -11.00 -6.32 13.88
CA THR A 22 -10.82 -4.89 13.68
C THR A 22 -10.41 -4.75 12.22
N PRO A 23 -11.16 -4.05 11.33
CA PRO A 23 -10.49 -3.47 10.20
C PRO A 23 -9.30 -2.71 10.79
N VAL A 24 -8.10 -3.04 10.33
CA VAL A 24 -6.95 -2.21 10.65
C VAL A 24 -7.42 -0.81 10.28
N SER A 25 -7.59 0.04 11.28
CA SER A 25 -7.68 1.47 11.03
C SER A 25 -6.28 1.79 10.54
N ALA A 26 -6.03 1.52 9.24
CA ALA A 26 -4.91 2.06 8.54
C ALA A 26 -5.06 3.55 8.76
N ASP A 27 -4.13 4.11 9.52
CA ASP A 27 -3.95 5.54 9.62
C ASP A 27 -3.77 6.00 8.17
N HIS A 28 -4.84 6.51 7.54
CA HIS A 28 -4.81 6.94 6.15
C HIS A 28 -3.98 8.21 6.15
N HIS A 29 -2.69 8.03 5.91
CA HIS A 29 -1.78 9.15 5.80
C HIS A 29 -2.12 9.88 4.51
N ILE A 30 -2.80 11.01 4.64
CA ILE A 30 -3.10 11.88 3.50
C ILE A 30 -1.77 12.42 2.97
N ALA A 31 -1.41 12.04 1.76
CA ALA A 31 -0.20 12.48 1.08
C ALA A 31 -0.36 13.89 0.50
N PHE A 32 -1.55 14.18 -0.05
CA PHE A 32 -1.90 15.47 -0.65
C PHE A 32 -3.38 15.78 -0.40
N GLU A 33 -3.76 17.03 -0.15
CA GLU A 33 -5.16 17.44 0.00
C GLU A 33 -5.41 18.88 -0.46
N ASN A 34 -6.66 19.13 -0.85
CA ASN A 34 -7.23 20.47 -1.01
C ASN A 34 -8.73 20.45 -0.68
N ASP A 35 -9.47 21.46 -1.13
CA ASP A 35 -10.91 21.53 -0.87
C ASP A 35 -11.68 20.38 -1.51
N SER A 36 -11.29 19.84 -2.66
CA SER A 36 -12.09 18.85 -3.40
C SER A 36 -11.48 17.45 -3.45
N PHE A 37 -10.20 17.30 -3.08
CA PHE A 37 -9.45 16.05 -3.15
C PHE A 37 -8.70 15.72 -1.86
N ARG A 38 -8.64 14.42 -1.55
CA ARG A 38 -7.76 13.83 -0.54
C ARG A 38 -7.07 12.62 -1.15
N ILE A 39 -5.75 12.69 -1.29
CA ILE A 39 -4.93 11.60 -1.83
C ILE A 39 -4.39 10.80 -0.65
N HIS A 40 -4.76 9.54 -0.59
CA HIS A 40 -4.39 8.63 0.51
C HIS A 40 -3.13 7.85 0.20
N ASN A 41 -2.96 7.43 -1.05
CA ASN A 41 -1.83 6.61 -1.46
C ASN A 41 -1.51 6.84 -2.93
N VAL A 42 -0.21 6.75 -3.23
CA VAL A 42 0.33 6.85 -4.57
C VAL A 42 1.37 5.75 -4.69
N GLU A 43 1.11 4.82 -5.60
CA GLU A 43 2.00 3.69 -5.89
C GLU A 43 2.43 3.77 -7.35
N SER A 44 3.66 3.36 -7.62
CA SER A 44 4.18 3.24 -8.96
C SER A 44 5.01 1.97 -9.09
N ASP A 45 4.78 1.20 -10.14
CA ASP A 45 5.52 -0.02 -10.47
C ASP A 45 5.80 -0.07 -11.97
N GLY A 46 7.07 0.07 -12.34
CA GLY A 46 7.49 0.19 -13.73
C GLY A 46 6.81 1.37 -14.45
N GLN A 47 5.82 1.05 -15.28
CA GLN A 47 5.04 1.98 -16.11
C GLN A 47 3.65 2.28 -15.54
N MET A 48 3.26 1.60 -14.46
CA MET A 48 1.94 1.76 -13.84
C MET A 48 2.01 2.76 -12.70
N ILE A 49 1.01 3.65 -12.63
CA ILE A 49 0.78 4.58 -11.53
C ILE A 49 -0.63 4.32 -10.99
N ASP A 50 -0.72 4.01 -9.70
CA ASP A 50 -1.99 3.84 -8.99
C ASP A 50 -2.16 4.94 -7.94
N ILE A 51 -3.23 5.73 -8.07
CA ILE A 51 -3.57 6.81 -7.13
C ILE A 51 -4.92 6.48 -6.49
N PHE A 52 -4.93 6.42 -5.16
CA PHE A 52 -6.11 6.17 -4.35
C PHE A 52 -6.47 7.41 -3.54
N GLY A 53 -7.73 7.81 -3.59
CA GLY A 53 -8.16 9.01 -2.91
C GLY A 53 -9.67 9.09 -2.69
N GLU A 54 -10.09 10.20 -2.12
CA GLU A 54 -11.47 10.65 -2.07
C GLU A 54 -11.61 11.97 -2.83
N ALA A 55 -12.74 12.16 -3.51
CA ALA A 55 -13.10 13.39 -4.19
C ALA A 55 -14.53 13.80 -3.84
N ARG A 56 -14.80 15.10 -3.84
CA ARG A 56 -16.16 15.66 -3.68
C ARG A 56 -16.50 16.66 -4.78
N VAL A 57 -16.34 16.21 -6.02
CA VAL A 57 -16.40 17.00 -7.26
C VAL A 57 -17.76 16.88 -7.97
N PHE A 58 -18.07 17.77 -8.91
CA PHE A 58 -19.31 17.71 -9.68
C PHE A 58 -19.47 16.35 -10.39
N GLU A 59 -20.63 15.72 -10.18
CA GLU A 59 -20.97 14.38 -10.69
C GLU A 59 -19.95 13.26 -10.33
N GLY A 60 -19.04 13.50 -9.39
CA GLY A 60 -17.98 12.56 -9.02
C GLY A 60 -16.91 12.39 -10.10
N THR A 61 -16.85 13.26 -11.11
CA THR A 61 -15.89 13.13 -12.22
C THR A 61 -14.52 13.68 -11.83
N VAL A 62 -13.54 12.79 -11.74
CA VAL A 62 -12.16 13.13 -11.39
C VAL A 62 -11.32 13.06 -12.65
N ALA A 63 -10.84 14.20 -13.14
CA ALA A 63 -9.98 14.28 -14.31
C ALA A 63 -8.50 14.30 -13.90
N TYR A 64 -7.64 13.85 -14.81
CA TYR A 64 -6.19 13.92 -14.62
C TYR A 64 -5.46 14.22 -15.91
N VAL A 65 -4.26 14.75 -15.75
CA VAL A 65 -3.26 14.83 -16.81
C VAL A 65 -1.90 14.40 -16.27
N VAL A 66 -1.11 13.72 -17.10
CA VAL A 66 0.28 13.35 -16.81
C VAL A 66 1.18 14.26 -17.61
N THR A 67 2.15 14.88 -16.94
CA THR A 67 3.15 15.73 -17.57
C THR A 67 4.56 15.21 -17.32
N GLU A 68 5.40 15.33 -18.34
CA GLU A 68 6.82 15.04 -18.33
C GLU A 68 7.56 16.22 -18.97
N GLU A 69 8.56 16.77 -18.29
CA GLU A 69 9.31 17.95 -18.78
C GLU A 69 8.44 19.16 -19.22
N GLY A 70 7.20 19.24 -18.70
CA GLY A 70 6.23 20.28 -19.04
C GLY A 70 5.36 20.00 -20.27
N GLU A 71 5.48 18.83 -20.89
CA GLU A 71 4.60 18.34 -21.95
C GLU A 71 3.54 17.38 -21.38
N GLU A 72 2.28 17.52 -21.80
CA GLU A 72 1.21 16.58 -21.45
C GLU A 72 1.37 15.31 -22.30
N ILE A 73 1.59 14.18 -21.63
CA ILE A 73 1.87 12.89 -22.29
C ILE A 73 0.72 11.88 -22.18
N ASP A 74 -0.20 12.08 -21.24
CA ASP A 74 -1.42 11.28 -21.06
C ASP A 74 -2.49 12.08 -20.33
N GLU A 75 -3.76 11.76 -20.55
CA GLU A 75 -4.91 12.39 -19.89
C GLU A 75 -6.09 11.45 -19.77
N GLY A 76 -6.97 11.70 -18.82
CA GLY A 76 -8.19 10.92 -18.69
C GLY A 76 -9.05 11.31 -17.51
N PHE A 77 -9.96 10.41 -17.16
CA PHE A 77 -10.83 10.58 -16.00
C PHE A 77 -11.23 9.25 -15.39
N THR A 78 -11.66 9.32 -14.13
CA THR A 78 -12.36 8.25 -13.41
C THR A 78 -13.60 8.82 -12.72
N THR A 79 -14.37 7.96 -12.07
CA THR A 79 -15.56 8.35 -11.32
C THR A 79 -15.42 7.94 -9.88
N ALA A 80 -15.55 8.91 -8.97
CA ALA A 80 -15.65 8.69 -7.55
C ALA A 80 -16.98 7.98 -7.21
N THR A 81 -17.01 7.24 -6.10
CA THR A 81 -18.21 6.50 -5.67
C THR A 81 -19.40 7.41 -5.29
N ALA A 82 -19.15 8.70 -5.10
CA ALA A 82 -20.15 9.74 -4.88
C ALA A 82 -19.71 11.06 -5.53
N GLY A 83 -20.69 11.90 -5.91
CA GLY A 83 -20.46 13.27 -6.33
C GLY A 83 -20.66 14.26 -5.19
N GLY A 84 -20.10 15.47 -5.35
CA GLY A 84 -20.25 16.55 -4.38
C GLY A 84 -21.72 16.83 -4.02
N PRO A 85 -22.03 17.14 -2.74
CA PRO A 85 -21.09 17.50 -1.67
C PRO A 85 -20.53 16.30 -0.87
N GLU A 86 -20.95 15.08 -1.16
CA GLU A 86 -20.44 13.88 -0.49
C GLU A 86 -19.03 13.55 -0.98
N TRP A 87 -18.20 12.99 -0.09
CA TRP A 87 -16.90 12.45 -0.46
C TRP A 87 -17.09 11.04 -1.01
N GLY A 88 -16.62 10.80 -2.24
CA GLY A 88 -16.57 9.51 -2.88
C GLY A 88 -15.13 9.03 -3.05
N GLU A 89 -14.90 7.74 -2.84
CA GLU A 89 -13.61 7.09 -3.11
C GLU A 89 -13.38 7.00 -4.62
N PHE A 90 -12.14 7.17 -5.07
CA PHE A 90 -11.74 6.94 -6.46
C PHE A 90 -10.41 6.19 -6.54
N HIS A 91 -10.20 5.55 -7.68
CA HIS A 91 -8.94 4.92 -8.06
C HIS A 91 -8.61 5.32 -9.50
N LEU A 92 -7.41 5.87 -9.69
CA LEU A 92 -6.78 6.06 -11.00
C LEU A 92 -5.72 4.98 -11.17
N SER A 93 -5.76 4.29 -12.31
CA SER A 93 -4.73 3.34 -12.74
C SER A 93 -4.27 3.77 -14.13
N ILE A 94 -3.05 4.28 -14.21
CA ILE A 94 -2.50 4.98 -15.37
C ILE A 94 -1.30 4.18 -15.87
N GLU A 95 -1.30 3.81 -17.15
CA GLU A 95 -0.18 3.14 -17.81
C GLU A 95 0.54 4.15 -18.70
N VAL A 96 1.74 4.56 -18.29
CA VAL A 96 2.55 5.52 -19.04
C VAL A 96 3.44 4.77 -20.05
N VAL A 97 3.50 5.26 -21.29
CA VAL A 97 4.30 4.65 -22.36
C VAL A 97 5.77 4.54 -21.94
N ASP A 98 6.35 3.34 -22.08
CA ASP A 98 7.78 3.11 -21.93
C ASP A 98 8.62 3.94 -22.91
N THR A 99 9.54 4.74 -22.40
CA THR A 99 10.53 5.47 -23.20
C THR A 99 11.89 4.75 -23.24
N GLY A 100 12.07 3.68 -22.46
CA GLY A 100 13.34 2.98 -22.27
C GLY A 100 14.31 3.68 -21.32
N GLU A 101 13.85 4.71 -20.59
CA GLU A 101 14.65 5.42 -19.59
C GLU A 101 14.57 4.72 -18.24
N GLU A 102 15.72 4.59 -17.55
CA GLU A 102 15.81 3.88 -16.27
C GLU A 102 15.04 4.59 -15.14
N MET A 103 14.94 5.92 -15.21
CA MET A 103 14.21 6.74 -14.26
C MET A 103 13.55 7.91 -14.98
N ARG A 104 12.30 8.23 -14.62
CA ARG A 104 11.52 9.33 -15.18
C ARG A 104 10.85 10.12 -14.07
N GLU A 105 10.82 11.43 -14.23
CA GLU A 105 10.17 12.35 -13.29
C GLU A 105 8.90 12.91 -13.96
N LEU A 106 7.75 12.53 -13.41
CA LEU A 106 6.44 12.91 -13.92
C LEU A 106 5.69 13.73 -12.88
N THR A 107 4.66 14.44 -13.35
CA THR A 107 3.65 15.03 -12.48
C THR A 107 2.27 14.58 -12.94
N VAL A 108 1.51 13.95 -12.05
CA VAL A 108 0.09 13.69 -12.26
C VAL A 108 -0.69 14.82 -11.59
N THR A 109 -1.38 15.62 -12.40
CA THR A 109 -2.28 16.65 -11.89
C THR A 109 -3.70 16.11 -11.89
N VAL A 110 -4.31 15.99 -10.71
CA VAL A 110 -5.72 15.60 -10.54
C VAL A 110 -6.56 16.85 -10.33
N PHE A 111 -7.69 16.98 -11.01
CA PHE A 111 -8.52 18.19 -10.98
C PHE A 111 -10.01 17.90 -11.27
N GLU A 112 -10.85 18.90 -11.00
CA GLU A 112 -12.24 18.95 -11.46
C GLU A 112 -12.33 19.83 -12.72
N GLU A 113 -13.09 19.39 -13.72
CA GLU A 113 -13.45 20.25 -14.85
C GLU A 113 -14.70 21.05 -14.49
N SER A 114 -14.58 22.38 -14.51
CA SER A 114 -15.67 23.30 -14.24
C SER A 114 -16.83 23.10 -15.24
N ALA A 115 -18.01 22.75 -14.72
CA ALA A 115 -19.22 22.62 -15.53
C ALA A 115 -19.66 23.96 -16.18
N ASP A 116 -19.16 25.10 -15.70
CA ASP A 116 -19.51 26.41 -16.21
C ASP A 116 -18.73 26.77 -17.49
N ASP A 117 -17.44 26.44 -17.54
CA ASP A 117 -16.53 26.91 -18.60
C ASP A 117 -15.44 25.91 -19.05
N GLY A 118 -15.41 24.71 -18.49
CA GLY A 118 -14.41 23.68 -18.80
C GLY A 118 -13.02 23.96 -18.24
N SER A 119 -12.86 24.97 -17.38
CA SER A 119 -11.56 25.24 -16.74
C SER A 119 -11.20 24.18 -15.70
N ARG A 120 -9.89 23.94 -15.51
CA ARG A 120 -9.38 23.08 -14.43
C ARG A 120 -9.51 23.83 -13.10
N VAL A 121 -10.26 23.27 -12.16
CA VAL A 121 -10.44 23.81 -10.80
C VAL A 121 -10.02 22.79 -9.76
N ASP A 122 -9.67 23.28 -8.57
CA ASP A 122 -9.20 22.47 -7.43
C ASP A 122 -8.11 21.45 -7.80
N ALA A 123 -7.17 21.86 -8.66
CA ALA A 123 -6.08 21.00 -9.09
C ALA A 123 -5.11 20.67 -7.95
N ILE A 124 -4.55 19.45 -7.98
CA ILE A 124 -3.49 18.99 -7.10
C ILE A 124 -2.39 18.30 -7.90
N ASP A 125 -1.15 18.75 -7.73
CA ASP A 125 0.01 18.20 -8.43
C ASP A 125 0.69 17.13 -7.58
N ILE A 126 0.83 15.93 -8.14
CA ILE A 126 1.41 14.76 -7.48
C ILE A 126 2.70 14.40 -8.23
N PRO A 127 3.89 14.64 -7.64
CA PRO A 127 5.15 14.25 -8.24
C PRO A 127 5.32 12.72 -8.19
N ILE A 128 5.69 12.11 -9.32
CA ILE A 128 5.91 10.68 -9.47
C ILE A 128 7.30 10.44 -10.04
N THR A 129 8.06 9.56 -9.40
CA THR A 129 9.31 9.04 -9.97
C THR A 129 9.06 7.61 -10.44
N LEU A 130 9.05 7.39 -11.75
CA LEU A 130 9.03 6.05 -12.33
C LEU A 130 10.45 5.51 -12.47
N GLY A 131 10.61 4.20 -12.29
CA GLY A 131 11.87 3.50 -12.48
C GLY A 131 11.79 2.09 -11.92
N GLU A 132 12.64 1.20 -12.43
CA GLU A 132 12.70 -0.16 -11.90
C GLU A 132 13.19 -0.11 -10.44
N THR A 133 12.45 -0.74 -9.52
CA THR A 133 13.10 -1.18 -8.28
C THR A 133 14.21 -2.11 -8.73
N PRO A 134 15.50 -1.88 -8.38
CA PRO A 134 16.60 -2.66 -8.91
C PRO A 134 16.26 -4.15 -8.77
N ASP A 135 16.03 -4.81 -9.90
CA ASP A 135 15.96 -6.26 -9.94
C ASP A 135 17.36 -6.73 -9.55
N PHE A 136 17.55 -7.02 -8.27
CA PHE A 136 18.66 -7.84 -7.83
C PHE A 136 18.37 -9.22 -8.41
N GLY A 137 18.72 -9.37 -9.70
CA GLY A 137 18.49 -10.58 -10.47
C GLY A 137 19.03 -11.80 -9.75
N ASP A 138 18.55 -12.97 -10.16
CA ASP A 138 18.67 -14.32 -9.59
C ASP A 138 20.01 -14.79 -8.97
N ASP A 139 21.05 -13.96 -8.89
CA ASP A 139 22.28 -14.18 -8.14
C ASP A 139 22.28 -13.40 -6.80
N LEU A 140 21.50 -13.87 -5.82
CA LEU A 140 21.79 -13.53 -4.42
C LEU A 140 23.10 -14.24 -4.00
N PRO A 141 24.18 -13.54 -3.60
CA PRO A 141 25.04 -14.13 -2.60
C PRO A 141 24.16 -14.28 -1.36
N ALA A 142 23.83 -15.53 -1.01
CA ALA A 142 23.23 -15.82 0.28
C ALA A 142 24.02 -15.05 1.33
N THR A 143 23.37 -14.06 1.97
CA THR A 143 23.87 -13.06 2.94
C THR A 143 23.85 -11.61 2.43
N ALA A 144 22.66 -11.05 2.20
CA ALA A 144 22.45 -9.60 2.36
C ALA A 144 20.98 -9.34 2.73
N SER A 145 20.63 -9.69 3.97
CA SER A 145 19.37 -9.28 4.59
C SER A 145 19.42 -7.77 4.89
N GLY A 146 19.08 -6.96 3.91
CA GLY A 146 18.87 -5.52 4.06
C GLY A 146 17.41 -5.19 4.36
N TYR A 147 16.80 -5.86 5.35
CA TYR A 147 15.58 -5.34 5.97
C TYR A 147 15.90 -4.00 6.67
N PRO A 148 14.95 -3.04 6.72
CA PRO A 148 15.17 -1.78 7.41
C PRO A 148 15.46 -2.02 8.90
N ALA A 149 16.49 -1.35 9.37
CA ALA A 149 17.26 -1.63 10.57
C ALA A 149 16.56 -1.33 11.92
N LEU A 150 15.28 -1.64 12.13
CA LEU A 150 14.57 -1.19 13.34
C LEU A 150 13.65 -2.17 14.11
N LEU A 151 13.70 -3.49 13.90
CA LEU A 151 13.02 -4.47 14.78
C LEU A 151 13.81 -5.79 14.65
N PHE A 152 14.61 -6.29 15.59
CA PHE A 152 14.32 -6.65 16.97
C PHE A 152 15.64 -6.78 17.76
N ILE A 153 15.92 -5.84 18.67
CA ILE A 153 16.76 -6.16 19.83
C ILE A 153 15.82 -6.85 20.82
N GLY A 154 16.00 -8.17 20.99
CA GLY A 154 15.41 -8.89 22.13
C GLY A 154 14.90 -10.29 21.84
N LEU A 155 15.80 -11.27 21.72
CA LEU A 155 15.76 -12.46 22.60
C LEU A 155 17.08 -13.24 22.50
N LEU A 156 17.96 -12.93 23.43
CA LEU A 156 19.10 -13.74 23.83
C LEU A 156 18.62 -15.11 24.37
N THR A 157 19.43 -16.14 24.11
CA THR A 157 19.52 -17.45 24.81
C THR A 157 18.44 -18.50 24.56
N ALA A 158 18.76 -19.52 23.74
CA ALA A 158 18.82 -20.93 24.18
C ALA A 158 19.00 -21.89 22.99
N ALA A 159 20.21 -21.97 22.41
CA ALA A 159 20.61 -23.14 21.65
C ALA A 159 22.13 -23.31 21.73
N ALA A 160 22.60 -24.20 22.62
CA ALA A 160 23.81 -25.03 22.45
C ALA A 160 24.30 -25.56 23.81
N GLY A 161 23.67 -26.63 24.30
CA GLY A 161 24.27 -27.59 25.22
C GLY A 161 23.92 -28.98 24.72
N MET A 162 24.40 -29.36 23.54
CA MET A 162 25.54 -30.25 23.39
C MET A 162 25.37 -31.57 24.17
N LEU A 163 24.73 -32.53 23.51
CA LEU A 163 25.24 -33.87 23.25
C LEU A 163 26.25 -34.42 24.29
N PHE A 164 25.77 -35.13 25.31
CA PHE A 164 26.58 -36.14 26.02
C PHE A 164 25.68 -37.24 26.61
N ILE A 165 25.37 -38.25 25.79
CA ILE A 165 24.88 -39.54 26.29
C ILE A 165 26.09 -40.48 26.38
N PRO A 166 26.60 -40.80 27.59
CA PRO A 166 27.62 -41.83 27.73
C PRO A 166 27.01 -43.22 27.53
N ARG A 167 27.57 -43.99 26.59
CA ARG A 167 27.32 -45.43 26.41
C ARG A 167 27.87 -46.20 27.62
N LYS A 168 27.00 -46.82 28.40
CA LYS A 168 27.38 -47.77 29.46
C LYS A 168 27.75 -49.12 28.81
N LYS A 169 28.96 -49.61 29.03
CA LYS A 169 29.36 -50.99 28.70
C LYS A 169 28.68 -51.97 29.66
N PRO A 170 28.26 -53.16 29.22
CA PRO A 170 27.82 -54.23 30.11
C PRO A 170 29.03 -54.81 30.86
N ALA A 171 28.86 -55.03 32.17
CA ALA A 171 29.76 -55.84 32.97
C ALA A 171 29.42 -57.32 32.80
N VAL A 172 30.45 -58.15 32.96
CA VAL A 172 30.52 -59.63 32.88
C VAL A 172 29.37 -60.34 33.57
#